data_AF-A0A816CJH9-F1
#
_entry.id   AF-A0A816CJH9-F1
#
_cell.length_a   1.000
_cell.length_b   1.000
_cell.length_c   1.000
_cell.angle_alpha   90.00
_cell.angle_beta   90.00
_cell.angle_gamma   90.00
#
_symmetry.space_group_name_H-M   'P 1'
#
loop_
_entity.id
_entity.type
_entity.pdbx_description
1 polymer ?
#
loop_
_entity_poly.entity_id
_entity_poly.type
_entity_poly.pdbx_seq_one_letter_code
_entity_poly.pdbx_strand_id
1 'polypeptide(L)'
;MFRSSYSLLLLVLIAAVYSADYFVEKFEDESYKKRWVQSTAKSDIGEFKLSHGKFYGDAKKDLGLQTSEDARFYAISAKFDKFSNEGKTLVIQFTVKHEQKIDCGGGYVKVYPSDTDQKGLTGDSPYHIMFGPDICGYSTKKVHVIFTYKGKNLLIKKDIKCKDDEFTHLYTLILNSDNTYEVRIDNEKVESGKLEEDWDFTVPKRIPDPNAKKPSDWVDEEKIDDPTDTKPAG
;
A
#
# COMPACT_ATOMS: atom_id res chain seq x y z
N MET A 1 34.44 10.36 -60.40
CA MET A 1 33.12 10.51 -59.76
C MET A 1 33.17 9.85 -58.39
N PHE A 2 33.24 10.64 -57.33
CA PHE A 2 33.25 10.18 -55.95
C PHE A 2 31.85 9.71 -55.55
N ARG A 3 31.71 8.48 -55.05
CA ARG A 3 30.56 8.05 -54.25
C ARG A 3 31.08 7.53 -52.92
N SER A 4 31.09 8.43 -51.93
CA SER A 4 31.32 8.11 -50.53
C SER A 4 30.02 7.52 -49.98
N SER A 5 29.99 6.22 -49.75
CA SER A 5 28.90 5.55 -49.04
C SER A 5 29.23 5.57 -47.55
N TYR A 6 28.64 6.50 -46.81
CA TYR A 6 28.67 6.49 -45.35
C TYR A 6 27.79 5.34 -44.85
N SER A 7 28.39 4.20 -44.49
CA SER A 7 27.72 3.16 -43.71
C SER A 7 27.53 3.66 -42.27
N LEU A 8 26.32 4.13 -41.97
CA LEU A 8 25.88 4.44 -40.62
C LEU A 8 25.66 3.12 -39.86
N LEU A 9 26.62 2.70 -39.05
CA LEU A 9 26.44 1.56 -38.13
C LEU A 9 25.56 2.01 -36.96
N LEU A 10 24.29 1.59 -36.98
CA LEU A 10 23.35 1.77 -35.87
C LEU A 10 23.66 0.72 -34.80
N LEU A 11 24.40 1.11 -33.76
CA LEU A 11 24.62 0.30 -32.57
C LEU A 11 23.34 0.31 -31.72
N VAL A 12 22.52 -0.73 -31.86
CA VAL A 12 21.38 -0.98 -30.96
C VAL A 12 21.94 -1.49 -29.64
N LEU A 13 22.03 -0.60 -28.64
CA LEU A 13 22.28 -0.96 -27.25
C LEU A 13 21.01 -1.63 -26.69
N ILE A 14 21.00 -2.96 -26.67
CA ILE A 14 20.00 -3.72 -25.92
C ILE A 14 20.38 -3.61 -24.45
N ALA A 15 19.72 -2.71 -23.72
CA ALA A 15 19.78 -2.70 -22.28
C ALA A 15 19.07 -3.95 -21.75
N ALA A 16 19.85 -4.92 -21.24
CA ALA A 16 19.28 -6.05 -20.51
C ALA A 16 18.74 -5.55 -19.17
N VAL A 17 17.42 -5.50 -19.02
CA VAL A 17 16.76 -5.24 -17.74
C VAL A 17 16.81 -6.54 -16.93
N TYR A 18 17.64 -6.58 -15.89
CA TYR A 18 17.72 -7.71 -14.98
C TYR A 18 16.72 -7.53 -13.84
N SER A 19 15.69 -8.38 -13.77
CA SER A 19 14.78 -8.47 -12.62
C SER A 19 15.25 -9.59 -11.70
N ALA A 20 15.41 -9.30 -10.41
CA ALA A 20 15.66 -10.32 -9.40
C ALA A 20 14.35 -10.67 -8.71
N ASP A 21 13.92 -11.93 -8.85
CA ASP A 21 12.71 -12.43 -8.20
C ASP A 21 13.04 -12.85 -6.76
N TYR A 22 12.85 -11.94 -5.80
CA TYR A 22 13.18 -12.20 -4.38
C TYR A 22 12.20 -13.17 -3.70
N PHE A 23 10.92 -13.11 -4.08
CA PHE A 23 9.88 -13.96 -3.55
C PHE A 23 8.79 -14.17 -4.58
N VAL A 24 8.46 -15.43 -4.81
CA VAL A 24 7.33 -15.84 -5.66
C VAL A 24 6.58 -16.92 -4.91
N GLU A 25 5.30 -16.68 -4.69
CA GLU A 25 4.37 -17.65 -4.14
C GLU A 25 3.15 -17.74 -5.06
N LYS A 26 2.80 -18.96 -5.43
CA LYS A 26 1.70 -19.27 -6.37
C LYS A 26 0.64 -20.18 -5.75
N PHE A 27 0.90 -20.75 -4.58
CA PHE A 27 -0.03 -21.64 -3.88
C PHE A 27 -0.54 -22.80 -4.75
N GLU A 28 0.36 -23.45 -5.49
CA GLU A 28 0.01 -24.53 -6.43
C GLU A 28 -0.51 -25.80 -5.72
N ASP A 29 -0.05 -26.04 -4.48
CA ASP A 29 -0.46 -27.14 -3.62
C ASP A 29 -0.11 -26.87 -2.14
N GLU A 30 -0.32 -27.88 -1.29
CA GLU A 30 -0.05 -27.86 0.15
C GLU A 30 1.44 -27.66 0.54
N SER A 31 2.37 -27.64 -0.42
CA SER A 31 3.79 -27.40 -0.17
C SER A 31 4.07 -26.00 0.40
N TYR A 32 3.14 -25.04 0.26
CA TYR A 32 3.23 -23.73 0.91
C TYR A 32 3.46 -23.88 2.43
N LYS A 33 2.92 -24.91 3.08
CA LYS A 33 3.10 -25.21 4.51
C LYS A 33 4.56 -25.44 4.92
N LYS A 34 5.45 -25.74 3.97
CA LYS A 34 6.90 -25.87 4.23
C LYS A 34 7.59 -24.51 4.36
N ARG A 35 7.00 -23.46 3.78
CA ARG A 35 7.57 -22.11 3.67
C ARG A 35 6.84 -21.11 4.56
N TRP A 36 5.52 -21.22 4.65
CA TRP A 36 4.66 -20.34 5.43
C TRP A 36 4.53 -20.83 6.87
N VAL A 37 4.71 -19.92 7.81
CA VAL A 37 4.62 -20.16 9.25
C VAL A 37 3.45 -19.34 9.80
N GLN A 38 2.48 -20.03 10.38
CA GLN A 38 1.37 -19.41 11.10
C GLN A 38 1.86 -18.94 12.48
N SER A 39 1.45 -17.73 12.85
CA SER A 39 1.75 -17.18 14.17
C SER A 39 1.03 -17.96 15.26
N THR A 40 1.69 -18.11 16.40
CA THR A 40 1.15 -18.69 17.63
C THR A 40 1.07 -17.65 18.75
N ALA A 41 1.15 -16.36 18.42
CA ALA A 41 1.16 -15.27 19.39
C ALA A 41 -0.17 -15.11 20.16
N LYS A 42 -1.28 -15.61 19.58
CA LYS A 42 -2.59 -15.68 20.23
C LYS A 42 -3.19 -17.07 20.02
N SER A 43 -4.04 -17.50 20.94
CA SER A 43 -4.72 -18.81 20.87
C SER A 43 -5.86 -18.85 19.85
N ASP A 44 -6.37 -17.70 19.43
CA ASP A 44 -7.54 -17.51 18.56
C ASP A 44 -7.15 -16.96 17.17
N ILE A 45 -5.92 -17.22 16.71
CA ILE A 45 -5.52 -16.92 15.33
C ILE A 45 -6.30 -17.83 14.38
N GLY A 46 -6.98 -17.23 13.40
CA GLY A 46 -7.78 -17.96 12.41
C GLY A 46 -6.93 -18.82 11.48
N GLU A 47 -7.54 -19.89 10.98
CA GLU A 47 -6.87 -20.85 10.11
C GLU A 47 -6.93 -20.44 8.62
N PHE A 48 -5.79 -20.61 7.93
CA PHE A 48 -5.77 -20.53 6.47
C PHE A 48 -5.96 -21.90 5.86
N LYS A 49 -6.81 -21.97 4.83
CA LYS A 49 -6.97 -23.16 3.99
C LYS A 49 -6.56 -22.85 2.55
N LEU A 50 -6.07 -23.87 1.85
CA LEU A 50 -5.84 -23.80 0.43
C LEU A 50 -7.17 -24.00 -0.32
N SER A 51 -7.54 -23.06 -1.19
CA SER A 51 -8.84 -23.08 -1.87
C SER A 51 -8.78 -22.22 -3.12
N HIS A 52 -9.56 -22.59 -4.15
CA HIS A 52 -9.83 -21.76 -5.33
C HIS A 52 -11.16 -20.98 -5.20
N GLY A 53 -11.80 -21.05 -4.03
CA GLY A 53 -13.10 -20.41 -3.77
C GLY A 53 -14.29 -21.12 -4.43
N LYS A 54 -15.47 -20.50 -4.33
CA LYS A 54 -16.74 -20.99 -4.87
C LYS A 54 -16.82 -20.89 -6.40
N PHE A 55 -16.10 -19.93 -6.97
CA PHE A 55 -15.99 -19.72 -8.42
C PHE A 55 -14.57 -19.28 -8.77
N TYR A 56 -14.10 -19.68 -9.94
CA TYR A 56 -12.71 -19.53 -10.37
C TYR A 56 -12.63 -19.56 -11.90
N GLY A 57 -11.52 -19.08 -12.46
CA GLY A 57 -11.19 -19.24 -13.87
C GLY A 57 -10.56 -20.62 -14.14
N ASP A 58 -9.60 -21.03 -13.33
CA ASP A 58 -8.91 -22.32 -13.41
C ASP A 58 -8.69 -22.90 -12.00
N ALA A 59 -9.26 -24.07 -11.73
CA ALA A 59 -9.26 -24.68 -10.39
C ALA A 59 -7.86 -24.98 -9.83
N LYS A 60 -6.85 -25.10 -10.69
CA LYS A 60 -5.46 -25.37 -10.27
C LYS A 60 -4.67 -24.08 -10.13
N LYS A 61 -4.85 -23.13 -11.04
CA LYS A 61 -4.07 -21.87 -11.04
C LYS A 61 -4.61 -20.86 -10.05
N ASP A 62 -5.90 -20.91 -9.75
CA ASP A 62 -6.55 -19.97 -8.84
C ASP A 62 -6.60 -20.50 -7.40
N LEU A 63 -5.85 -21.56 -7.09
CA LEU A 63 -5.61 -21.94 -5.70
C LEU A 63 -4.87 -20.81 -4.97
N GLY A 64 -5.31 -20.52 -3.76
CA GLY A 64 -4.72 -19.49 -2.92
C GLY A 64 -5.01 -19.73 -1.43
N LEU A 65 -4.40 -18.91 -0.59
CA LEU A 65 -4.72 -18.90 0.84
C LEU A 65 -6.04 -18.18 1.08
N GLN A 66 -7.00 -18.93 1.62
CA GLN A 66 -8.31 -18.45 2.01
C GLN A 66 -8.46 -18.49 3.53
N THR A 67 -8.91 -17.39 4.11
CA THR A 67 -9.35 -17.32 5.52
C THR A 67 -10.60 -18.20 5.72
N SER A 68 -10.63 -19.08 6.72
CA SER A 68 -11.72 -20.04 6.90
C SER A 68 -12.77 -19.71 7.96
N GLU A 69 -12.50 -18.73 8.82
CA GLU A 69 -13.32 -18.38 9.98
C GLU A 69 -13.66 -16.89 10.01
N ASP A 70 -14.91 -16.58 10.36
CA ASP A 70 -15.38 -15.20 10.54
C ASP A 70 -14.89 -14.61 11.87
N ALA A 71 -14.74 -13.29 11.92
CA ALA A 71 -14.37 -12.54 13.13
C ALA A 71 -13.09 -13.05 13.83
N ARG A 72 -12.08 -13.41 13.04
CA ARG A 72 -10.76 -13.84 13.50
C ARG A 72 -9.67 -12.90 13.00
N PHE A 73 -8.62 -12.75 13.81
CA PHE A 73 -7.35 -12.20 13.33
C PHE A 73 -6.55 -13.28 12.63
N TYR A 74 -5.87 -12.90 11.56
CA TYR A 74 -5.04 -13.81 10.78
C TYR A 74 -3.59 -13.33 10.79
N ALA A 75 -2.66 -14.27 10.94
CA ALA A 75 -1.24 -14.00 10.98
C ALA A 75 -0.45 -15.20 10.44
N ILE A 76 0.02 -15.08 9.21
CA ILE A 76 0.90 -16.06 8.55
C ILE A 76 2.00 -15.30 7.82
N SER A 77 3.21 -15.85 7.79
CA SER A 77 4.36 -15.19 7.17
C SER A 77 5.23 -16.21 6.44
N ALA A 78 5.90 -15.77 5.37
CA ALA A 78 6.88 -16.57 4.66
C ALA A 78 8.20 -15.81 4.60
N LYS A 79 9.27 -16.49 5.00
CA LYS A 79 10.63 -15.96 4.90
C LYS A 79 11.15 -16.10 3.47
N PHE A 80 11.93 -15.12 3.05
CA PHE A 80 12.68 -15.10 1.80
C PHE A 80 14.08 -14.54 2.03
N ASP A 81 14.93 -14.61 1.02
CA ASP A 81 16.31 -14.15 1.11
C ASP A 81 16.37 -12.65 1.40
N LYS A 82 17.21 -12.27 2.36
CA LYS A 82 17.38 -10.87 2.74
C LYS A 82 17.94 -10.09 1.55
N PHE A 83 17.32 -8.96 1.25
CA PHE A 83 17.79 -8.02 0.23
C PHE A 83 17.64 -6.57 0.69
N SER A 84 18.17 -5.65 -0.11
CA SER A 84 17.97 -4.20 0.01
C SER A 84 17.52 -3.65 -1.34
N ASN A 85 16.60 -2.69 -1.33
CA ASN A 85 16.19 -1.94 -2.52
C ASN A 85 17.00 -0.64 -2.71
N GLU A 86 18.12 -0.47 -1.99
CA GLU A 86 19.00 0.68 -2.19
C GLU A 86 19.48 0.77 -3.65
N GLY A 87 19.24 1.93 -4.27
CA GLY A 87 19.57 2.18 -5.67
C GLY A 87 18.79 1.34 -6.69
N LYS A 88 17.71 0.66 -6.28
CA LYS A 88 16.94 -0.25 -7.14
C LYS A 88 15.43 -0.01 -6.98
N THR A 89 14.68 -0.33 -8.04
CA THR A 89 13.22 -0.39 -7.95
C THR A 89 12.78 -1.62 -7.16
N LEU A 90 11.84 -1.44 -6.25
CA LEU A 90 11.12 -2.52 -5.55
C LEU A 90 9.70 -2.62 -6.10
N VAL A 91 9.27 -3.83 -6.43
CA VAL A 91 7.90 -4.13 -6.83
C VAL A 91 7.30 -5.14 -5.85
N ILE A 92 6.14 -4.82 -5.28
CA ILE A 92 5.35 -5.72 -4.45
C ILE A 92 4.01 -5.93 -5.17
N GLN A 93 3.73 -7.17 -5.54
CA GLN A 93 2.53 -7.50 -6.32
C GLN A 93 1.86 -8.75 -5.76
N PHE A 94 0.54 -8.70 -5.61
CA PHE A 94 -0.26 -9.84 -5.18
C PHE A 94 -1.72 -9.67 -5.61
N THR A 95 -2.48 -10.76 -5.59
CA THR A 95 -3.91 -10.77 -5.91
C THR A 95 -4.74 -11.00 -4.65
N VAL A 96 -5.89 -10.33 -4.57
CA VAL A 96 -6.88 -10.52 -3.50
C VAL A 96 -8.25 -10.74 -4.12
N LYS A 97 -9.02 -11.67 -3.58
CA LYS A 97 -10.40 -11.94 -3.96
C LYS A 97 -11.28 -11.95 -2.72
N HIS A 98 -12.30 -11.11 -2.68
CA HIS A 98 -13.27 -11.04 -1.58
C HIS A 98 -14.61 -11.69 -1.99
N GLU A 99 -14.61 -12.99 -2.26
CA GLU A 99 -15.80 -13.70 -2.74
C GLU A 99 -16.96 -13.81 -1.73
N GLN A 100 -16.69 -13.50 -0.46
CA GLN A 100 -17.65 -13.59 0.63
C GLN A 100 -18.50 -12.32 0.81
N LYS A 101 -18.36 -11.32 -0.08
CA LYS A 101 -18.96 -9.98 0.08
C LYS A 101 -18.55 -9.35 1.42
N ILE A 102 -17.25 -9.15 1.56
CA ILE A 102 -16.64 -8.68 2.82
C ILE A 102 -17.27 -7.36 3.30
N ASP A 103 -17.66 -7.32 4.57
CA ASP A 103 -18.20 -6.13 5.23
C ASP A 103 -17.11 -5.37 5.98
N CYS A 104 -16.25 -6.06 6.72
CA CYS A 104 -15.07 -5.52 7.38
C CYS A 104 -13.93 -6.55 7.46
N GLY A 105 -12.82 -6.24 6.80
CA GLY A 105 -11.56 -6.99 6.89
C GLY A 105 -10.47 -6.42 5.97
N GLY A 106 -9.23 -6.73 6.33
CA GLY A 106 -8.04 -6.33 5.58
C GLY A 106 -7.60 -7.39 4.58
N GLY A 107 -7.18 -6.96 3.40
CA GLY A 107 -6.55 -7.78 2.37
C GLY A 107 -5.12 -7.33 2.05
N TYR A 108 -4.42 -6.74 3.01
CA TYR A 108 -3.07 -6.20 2.81
C TYR A 108 -1.96 -7.18 3.22
N VAL A 109 -0.77 -6.97 2.68
CA VAL A 109 0.47 -7.66 3.08
C VAL A 109 1.37 -6.72 3.86
N LYS A 110 2.27 -7.29 4.67
CA LYS A 110 3.34 -6.58 5.37
C LYS A 110 4.70 -7.17 4.99
N VAL A 111 5.68 -6.31 4.75
CA VAL A 111 7.09 -6.68 4.54
C VAL A 111 7.85 -6.41 5.83
N TYR A 112 8.48 -7.44 6.38
CA TYR A 112 9.07 -7.43 7.71
C TYR A 112 10.61 -7.34 7.70
N PRO A 113 11.24 -6.82 8.77
CA PRO A 113 12.67 -6.94 9.02
C PRO A 113 13.14 -8.40 9.07
N SER A 114 14.41 -8.65 8.71
CA SER A 114 14.97 -10.01 8.59
C SER A 114 15.03 -10.83 9.89
N ASP A 115 14.96 -10.17 11.03
CA ASP A 115 15.04 -10.71 12.40
C ASP A 115 13.67 -10.88 13.07
N THR A 116 12.59 -10.72 12.30
CA THR A 116 11.21 -10.90 12.80
C THR A 116 10.95 -12.33 13.25
N ASP A 117 10.39 -12.49 14.45
CA ASP A 117 9.87 -13.77 14.92
C ASP A 117 8.51 -14.08 14.28
N GLN A 118 8.51 -15.03 13.35
CA GLN A 118 7.30 -15.46 12.64
C GLN A 118 6.24 -16.06 13.59
N LYS A 119 6.65 -16.73 14.67
CA LYS A 119 5.71 -17.37 15.61
C LYS A 119 5.11 -16.37 16.60
N GLY A 120 5.84 -15.29 16.92
CA GLY A 120 5.39 -14.19 17.76
C GLY A 120 4.68 -13.06 17.01
N LEU A 121 4.30 -13.26 15.74
CA LEU A 121 3.79 -12.19 14.88
C LEU A 121 2.39 -11.71 15.30
N THR A 122 2.24 -10.40 15.48
CA THR A 122 1.01 -9.72 15.87
C THR A 122 0.76 -8.49 15.00
N GLY A 123 -0.38 -7.82 15.20
CA GLY A 123 -0.69 -6.54 14.55
C GLY A 123 0.36 -5.46 14.81
N ASP A 124 0.99 -5.49 15.99
CA ASP A 124 1.96 -4.50 16.48
C ASP A 124 3.41 -4.82 16.09
N SER A 125 3.66 -5.99 15.48
CA SER A 125 5.00 -6.37 15.02
C SER A 125 5.54 -5.34 14.03
N PRO A 126 6.76 -4.80 14.24
CA PRO A 126 7.36 -3.82 13.34
C PRO A 126 7.49 -4.36 11.92
N TYR A 127 7.09 -3.55 10.94
CA TYR A 127 7.23 -3.84 9.52
C TYR A 127 8.00 -2.70 8.84
N HIS A 128 8.43 -2.90 7.59
CA HIS A 128 8.97 -1.84 6.74
C HIS A 128 7.88 -1.20 5.88
N ILE A 129 7.03 -2.05 5.29
CA ILE A 129 5.98 -1.65 4.34
C ILE A 129 4.71 -2.43 4.64
N MET A 130 3.57 -1.78 4.58
CA MET A 130 2.25 -2.41 4.60
C MET A 130 1.45 -1.90 3.40
N PHE A 131 0.98 -2.82 2.57
CA PHE A 131 0.38 -2.51 1.28
C PHE A 131 -0.82 -3.40 0.96
N GLY A 132 -1.95 -2.80 0.58
CA GLY A 132 -3.10 -3.52 0.05
C GLY A 132 -4.46 -2.98 0.49
N PRO A 133 -5.55 -3.59 0.02
CA PRO A 133 -6.91 -3.15 0.31
C PRO A 133 -7.30 -3.34 1.78
N ASP A 134 -8.13 -2.43 2.28
CA ASP A 134 -8.76 -2.49 3.58
C ASP A 134 -10.19 -1.99 3.47
N ILE A 135 -11.13 -2.86 3.83
CA ILE A 135 -12.56 -2.61 3.75
C ILE A 135 -13.11 -2.70 5.16
N CYS A 136 -13.84 -1.69 5.62
CA CYS A 136 -14.62 -1.75 6.84
C CYS A 136 -15.82 -0.81 6.74
N GLY A 137 -16.98 -1.40 6.44
CA GLY A 137 -18.22 -0.70 6.18
C GLY A 137 -18.14 0.22 4.96
N TYR A 138 -18.96 1.28 4.98
CA TYR A 138 -19.00 2.28 3.92
C TYR A 138 -17.90 3.35 4.04
N SER A 139 -17.37 3.56 5.25
CA SER A 139 -16.42 4.64 5.54
C SER A 139 -14.99 4.30 5.16
N THR A 140 -14.61 3.01 5.22
CA THR A 140 -13.25 2.56 4.95
C THR A 140 -13.27 1.62 3.75
N LYS A 141 -12.87 2.13 2.58
CA LYS A 141 -12.66 1.37 1.35
C LYS A 141 -11.46 1.95 0.63
N LYS A 142 -10.27 1.60 1.11
CA LYS A 142 -9.03 2.20 0.61
C LYS A 142 -7.89 1.21 0.51
N VAL A 143 -6.89 1.55 -0.28
CA VAL A 143 -5.61 0.85 -0.34
C VAL A 143 -4.65 1.51 0.64
N HIS A 144 -4.20 0.77 1.64
CA HIS A 144 -3.12 1.21 2.51
C HIS A 144 -1.80 1.16 1.75
N VAL A 145 -1.01 2.22 1.90
CA VAL A 145 0.40 2.26 1.52
C VAL A 145 1.14 2.95 2.66
N ILE A 146 1.70 2.15 3.56
CA ILE A 146 2.27 2.62 4.83
C ILE A 146 3.75 2.28 4.88
N PHE A 147 4.55 3.29 5.21
CA PHE A 147 5.99 3.15 5.42
C PHE A 147 6.35 3.34 6.88
N THR A 148 7.18 2.46 7.42
CA THR A 148 7.76 2.69 8.74
C THR A 148 9.05 3.47 8.61
N TYR A 149 9.05 4.70 9.13
CA TYR A 149 10.20 5.60 9.08
C TYR A 149 10.42 6.25 10.46
N LYS A 150 11.67 6.19 10.96
CA LYS A 150 12.06 6.70 12.29
C LYS A 150 11.12 6.22 13.41
N GLY A 151 10.74 4.93 13.36
CA GLY A 151 9.87 4.31 14.37
C GLY A 151 8.39 4.70 14.29
N LYS A 152 7.96 5.42 13.26
CA LYS A 152 6.55 5.78 13.03
C LYS A 152 6.03 5.17 11.75
N ASN A 153 4.77 4.75 11.77
CA ASN A 153 4.04 4.29 10.60
C ASN A 153 3.40 5.48 9.89
N LEU A 154 3.93 5.84 8.73
CA LEU A 154 3.48 6.96 7.92
C LEU A 154 2.46 6.45 6.89
N LEU A 155 1.23 6.93 6.99
CA LEU A 155 0.17 6.61 6.04
C LEU A 155 0.28 7.55 4.83
N ILE A 156 -0.10 7.03 3.66
CA ILE A 156 -0.27 7.86 2.46
C ILE A 156 -1.37 8.90 2.71
N LYS A 157 -1.14 10.13 2.25
CA LYS A 157 -2.11 11.23 2.34
C LYS A 157 -3.26 11.09 1.35
N LYS A 158 -3.00 10.45 0.21
CA LYS A 158 -3.96 10.26 -0.87
C LYS A 158 -4.94 9.13 -0.54
N ASP A 159 -6.20 9.33 -0.90
CA ASP A 159 -7.28 8.34 -0.73
C ASP A 159 -7.38 7.48 -2.00
N ILE A 160 -6.70 6.33 -1.99
CA ILE A 160 -6.74 5.36 -3.10
C ILE A 160 -7.90 4.40 -2.85
N LYS A 161 -8.92 4.39 -3.71
CA LYS A 161 -10.05 3.46 -3.59
C LYS A 161 -9.64 2.03 -3.93
N CYS A 162 -9.98 1.09 -3.05
CA CYS A 162 -9.86 -0.34 -3.34
C CYS A 162 -11.07 -0.84 -4.13
N LYS A 163 -10.94 -2.03 -4.70
CA LYS A 163 -12.06 -2.76 -5.31
C LYS A 163 -12.81 -3.52 -4.21
N ASP A 164 -14.14 -3.50 -4.27
CA ASP A 164 -15.04 -4.05 -3.26
C ASP A 164 -16.07 -5.03 -3.82
N ASP A 165 -15.84 -5.51 -5.04
CA ASP A 165 -16.61 -6.60 -5.64
C ASP A 165 -16.04 -7.99 -5.27
N GLU A 166 -16.66 -9.04 -5.78
CA GLU A 166 -16.33 -10.44 -5.44
C GLU A 166 -15.21 -11.04 -6.31
N PHE A 167 -14.70 -10.29 -7.29
CA PHE A 167 -13.70 -10.76 -8.25
C PHE A 167 -12.27 -10.67 -7.69
N THR A 168 -11.34 -11.25 -8.45
CA THR A 168 -9.92 -11.22 -8.12
C THR A 168 -9.33 -9.94 -8.67
N HIS A 169 -8.65 -9.17 -7.82
CA HIS A 169 -7.97 -7.94 -8.20
C HIS A 169 -6.47 -8.01 -7.91
N LEU A 170 -5.69 -7.48 -8.83
CA LEU A 170 -4.22 -7.43 -8.75
C LEU A 170 -3.79 -6.08 -8.16
N TYR A 171 -3.11 -6.09 -7.02
CA TYR A 171 -2.55 -4.90 -6.40
C TYR A 171 -1.04 -4.88 -6.59
N THR A 172 -0.51 -3.78 -7.13
CA THR A 172 0.92 -3.60 -7.37
C THR A 172 1.41 -2.28 -6.78
N LEU A 173 2.45 -2.33 -5.96
CA LEU A 173 3.19 -1.17 -5.49
C LEU A 173 4.58 -1.18 -6.14
N ILE A 174 4.94 -0.07 -6.78
CA ILE A 174 6.25 0.15 -7.39
C ILE A 174 6.91 1.31 -6.65
N LEU A 175 8.14 1.09 -6.17
CA LEU A 175 8.96 2.08 -5.48
C LEU A 175 10.27 2.24 -6.24
N ASN A 176 10.47 3.40 -6.84
CA ASN A 176 11.65 3.67 -7.65
C ASN A 176 12.77 4.25 -6.78
N SER A 177 14.00 4.11 -7.26
CA SER A 177 15.21 4.62 -6.58
C SER A 177 15.31 6.15 -6.56
N ASP A 178 14.47 6.85 -7.31
CA ASP A 178 14.39 8.31 -7.40
C ASP A 178 13.34 8.92 -6.44
N ASN A 179 12.91 8.16 -5.43
CA ASN A 179 11.87 8.51 -4.47
C ASN A 179 10.48 8.76 -5.08
N THR A 180 10.22 8.19 -6.26
CA THR A 180 8.86 8.12 -6.82
C THR A 180 8.19 6.78 -6.51
N TYR A 181 6.86 6.79 -6.51
CA TYR A 181 6.06 5.58 -6.33
C TYR A 181 4.92 5.52 -7.35
N GLU A 182 4.43 4.31 -7.57
CA GLU A 182 3.25 4.03 -8.38
C GLU A 182 2.43 2.92 -7.72
N VAL A 183 1.11 3.10 -7.69
CA VAL A 183 0.15 2.06 -7.29
C VAL A 183 -0.68 1.70 -8.50
N ARG A 184 -0.77 0.39 -8.77
CA ARG A 184 -1.63 -0.18 -9.80
C ARG A 184 -2.69 -1.09 -9.20
N ILE A 185 -3.87 -1.06 -9.80
CA ILE A 185 -4.93 -2.02 -9.58
C ILE A 185 -5.27 -2.61 -10.95
N ASP A 186 -5.25 -3.93 -11.07
CA ASP A 186 -5.54 -4.66 -12.32
C ASP A 186 -4.65 -4.22 -13.49
N ASN A 187 -3.35 -3.99 -13.19
CA ASN A 187 -2.33 -3.44 -14.09
C ASN A 187 -2.56 -1.99 -14.55
N GLU A 188 -3.64 -1.34 -14.14
CA GLU A 188 -3.88 0.07 -14.42
C GLU A 188 -3.28 0.95 -13.34
N LYS A 189 -2.56 2.01 -13.74
CA LYS A 189 -2.03 3.01 -12.81
C LYS A 189 -3.18 3.83 -12.22
N VAL A 190 -3.43 3.63 -10.92
CA VAL A 190 -4.47 4.36 -10.18
C VAL A 190 -3.91 5.53 -9.39
N GLU A 191 -2.62 5.48 -9.02
CA GLU A 191 -1.96 6.54 -8.26
C GLU A 191 -0.46 6.57 -8.55
N SER A 192 0.15 7.76 -8.51
CA SER A 192 1.60 7.93 -8.61
C SER A 192 2.04 9.29 -8.08
N GLY A 193 3.28 9.38 -7.61
CA GLY A 193 3.81 10.64 -7.10
C GLY A 193 5.20 10.51 -6.52
N LYS A 194 5.57 11.48 -5.68
CA LYS A 194 6.81 11.48 -4.92
C LYS A 194 6.54 11.15 -3.46
N LEU A 195 7.39 10.31 -2.89
CA LEU A 195 7.28 9.88 -1.49
C LEU A 195 7.25 11.07 -0.50
N GLU A 196 8.06 12.11 -0.73
CA GLU A 196 8.11 13.29 0.15
C GLU A 196 6.86 14.18 0.10
N GLU A 197 6.07 14.10 -0.97
CA GLU A 197 4.86 14.90 -1.14
C GLU A 197 3.67 14.20 -0.48
N ASP A 198 3.59 12.88 -0.67
CA ASP A 198 2.43 12.07 -0.31
C ASP A 198 2.53 11.38 1.07
N TRP A 199 3.66 11.52 1.78
CA TRP A 199 3.87 11.09 3.17
C TRP A 199 4.63 12.14 3.98
N ASP A 200 4.50 12.07 5.31
CA ASP A 200 5.18 12.98 6.25
C ASP A 200 6.53 12.44 6.71
N PHE A 201 7.46 12.22 5.76
CA PHE A 201 8.83 11.78 6.07
C PHE A 201 9.67 12.87 6.78
N THR A 202 9.42 14.13 6.44
CA THR A 202 10.17 15.27 6.97
C THR A 202 9.27 16.16 7.82
N VAL A 203 9.89 17.00 8.65
CA VAL A 203 9.16 18.13 9.26
C VAL A 203 8.52 18.99 8.16
N PRO A 204 7.38 19.64 8.42
CA PRO A 204 6.72 20.50 7.44
C PRO A 204 7.70 21.53 6.86
N LYS A 205 7.71 21.69 5.54
CA LYS A 205 8.57 22.69 4.86
C LYS A 205 8.23 24.13 5.26
N ARG A 206 7.02 24.37 5.79
CA ARG A 206 6.54 25.65 6.30
C ARG A 206 5.91 25.43 7.67
N ILE A 207 6.28 26.27 8.63
CA ILE A 207 5.67 26.33 9.96
C ILE A 207 5.02 27.71 10.14
N PRO A 208 3.93 27.84 10.92
CA PRO A 208 3.42 29.15 11.33
C PRO A 208 4.53 29.95 12.03
N ASP A 209 4.59 31.26 11.78
CA ASP A 209 5.56 32.12 12.45
C ASP A 209 5.25 32.15 13.97
N PRO A 210 6.18 31.71 14.84
CA PRO A 210 5.96 31.70 16.28
C PRO A 210 5.76 33.12 16.86
N ASN A 211 6.16 34.16 16.14
CA ASN A 211 5.97 35.55 16.54
C ASN A 211 4.70 36.18 15.95
N ALA A 212 3.98 35.48 15.06
CA ALA A 212 2.73 35.98 14.52
C ALA A 212 1.71 36.09 15.66
N LYS A 213 1.32 37.32 15.95
CA LYS A 213 0.20 37.64 16.85
C LYS A 213 -0.91 38.23 16.02
N LYS A 214 -2.14 37.88 16.38
CA LYS A 214 -3.32 38.56 15.85
C LYS A 214 -3.19 40.06 16.14
N PRO A 215 -3.36 40.94 15.14
CA PRO A 215 -3.35 42.39 15.36
C PRO A 215 -4.39 42.80 16.41
N SER A 216 -4.10 43.85 17.18
CA SER A 216 -5.01 44.34 18.23
C SER A 216 -6.31 44.95 17.69
N ASP A 217 -6.30 45.36 16.42
CA ASP A 217 -7.39 45.94 15.66
C ASP A 217 -8.16 44.90 14.82
N TRP A 218 -7.88 43.61 15.02
CA TRP A 218 -8.57 42.55 14.29
C TRP A 218 -10.02 42.39 14.78
N VAL A 219 -10.98 42.69 13.91
CA VAL A 219 -12.41 42.49 14.17
C VAL A 219 -12.81 41.08 13.74
N ASP A 220 -13.30 40.28 14.70
CA ASP A 220 -13.81 38.92 14.45
C ASP A 220 -15.27 38.87 14.03
N GLU A 221 -15.99 39.97 14.22
CA GLU A 221 -17.41 40.06 13.97
C GLU A 221 -17.67 40.15 12.45
N GLU A 222 -18.42 39.18 11.92
CA GLU A 222 -18.80 39.15 10.50
C GLU A 222 -19.76 40.30 10.13
N LYS A 223 -20.48 40.85 11.12
CA LYS A 223 -21.42 41.95 10.96
C LYS A 223 -21.14 43.01 12.02
N ILE A 224 -21.09 44.25 11.59
CA ILE A 224 -20.90 45.43 12.43
C ILE A 224 -22.19 46.25 12.37
N ASP A 225 -22.70 46.67 13.52
CA ASP A 225 -23.87 47.55 13.59
C ASP A 225 -23.55 48.90 12.93
N ASP A 226 -24.45 49.40 12.09
CA ASP A 226 -24.27 50.70 11.45
C ASP A 226 -24.32 51.79 12.53
N PRO A 227 -23.22 52.54 12.73
CA PRO A 227 -23.15 53.57 13.78
C PRO A 227 -24.11 54.74 13.55
N THR A 228 -24.71 54.84 12.36
CA THR A 228 -25.71 55.86 12.00
C THR A 228 -27.15 55.35 12.09
N ASP A 229 -27.37 54.07 12.40
CA ASP A 229 -28.71 53.53 12.54
C ASP A 229 -29.40 54.07 13.80
N THR A 230 -30.63 54.53 13.61
CA THR A 230 -31.45 55.06 14.71
C THR A 230 -32.83 54.43 14.63
N LYS A 231 -33.36 54.01 15.78
CA LYS A 231 -34.67 53.36 15.88
C LYS A 231 -35.75 54.26 15.24
N PRO A 232 -36.51 53.79 14.23
CA PRO A 232 -37.56 54.59 13.62
C PRO A 232 -38.61 55.01 14.65
N ALA A 233 -39.08 56.26 14.56
CA ALA A 233 -40.21 56.73 15.36
C ALA A 233 -41.48 56.01 14.89
N GLY A 234 -42.10 55.27 15.81
CA GLY A 234 -43.35 54.53 15.57
C GLY A 234 -44.60 55.40 15.64
#